data_AF-A0A2L2WTG8-F1
#
_entry.id   AF-A0A2L2WTG8-F1
#
_cell.length_a   1.000
_cell.length_b   1.000
_cell.length_c   1.000
_cell.angle_alpha   90.00
_cell.angle_beta   90.00
_cell.angle_gamma   90.00
#
_symmetry.space_group_name_H-M   'P 1'
#
loop_
_entity.id
_entity.type
_entity.pdbx_description
1 polymer ?
#
loop_
_entity_poly.entity_id
_entity_poly.type
_entity_poly.pdbx_seq_one_letter_code
_entity_poly.pdbx_strand_id
1 'polypeptide(L)'
;MIQEEFKFYKPCKLLQPYIRYYWVFKSNRPLDAFTYPIGCPQIIFHKQTPLYIPELNVTQHKLTISGQVNFSSHLYADGNTEMIVVVFHPHSMSMFLNIPTSLFYNQEVSGYSLENKSLNELATRIF
;
A
#
# COMPACT_ATOMS: atom_id res chain seq x y z
N MET A 1 -6.41 18.49 -18.12
CA MET A 1 -7.22 18.29 -16.90
C MET A 1 -7.01 16.84 -16.48
N ILE A 2 -6.17 16.57 -15.49
CA ILE A 2 -5.84 15.18 -15.10
C ILE A 2 -7.01 14.66 -14.27
N GLN A 3 -7.68 13.64 -14.80
CA GLN A 3 -8.77 12.90 -14.17
C GLN A 3 -8.19 12.01 -13.08
N GLU A 4 -8.78 12.01 -11.90
CA GLU A 4 -8.48 11.02 -10.86
C GLU A 4 -8.82 9.64 -11.41
N GLU A 5 -7.80 8.80 -11.61
CA GLU A 5 -7.98 7.52 -12.30
C GLU A 5 -7.45 6.38 -11.43
N PHE A 6 -8.38 5.62 -10.85
CA PHE A 6 -8.09 4.30 -10.30
C PHE A 6 -8.06 3.28 -11.44
N LYS A 7 -6.96 2.53 -11.57
CA LYS A 7 -6.92 1.35 -12.44
C LYS A 7 -6.62 0.11 -11.61
N PHE A 8 -7.46 -0.90 -11.79
CA PHE A 8 -7.31 -2.20 -11.13
C PHE A 8 -6.74 -3.22 -12.10
N TYR A 9 -5.83 -4.05 -11.62
CA TYR A 9 -5.20 -5.10 -12.40
C TYR A 9 -5.34 -6.44 -11.71
N LYS A 10 -5.65 -7.47 -12.50
CA LYS A 10 -5.70 -8.85 -12.05
C LYS A 10 -4.28 -9.45 -12.04
N PRO A 11 -3.89 -10.21 -11.01
CA PRO A 11 -2.62 -10.92 -11.02
C PRO A 11 -2.57 -12.02 -12.07
N CYS A 12 -1.35 -12.32 -12.53
CA CYS A 12 -1.10 -13.50 -13.34
C CYS A 12 -1.47 -14.77 -12.55
N LYS A 13 -1.68 -15.89 -13.25
CA LYS A 13 -2.20 -17.14 -12.65
C LYS A 13 -1.40 -17.59 -11.42
N LEU A 14 -0.06 -17.46 -11.46
CA LEU A 14 0.83 -17.87 -10.37
C LEU A 14 0.64 -17.05 -9.09
N LEU A 15 0.25 -15.77 -9.20
CA LEU A 15 0.12 -14.85 -8.06
C LEU A 15 -1.29 -14.76 -7.50
N GLN A 16 -2.31 -15.24 -8.22
CA GLN A 16 -3.72 -15.18 -7.77
C GLN A 16 -4.01 -15.83 -6.40
N PRO A 17 -3.33 -16.92 -5.98
CA PRO A 17 -3.52 -17.48 -4.65
C PRO A 17 -3.03 -16.56 -3.52
N TYR A 18 -2.20 -15.57 -3.83
CA TYR A 18 -1.54 -14.71 -2.83
C TYR A 18 -1.94 -13.24 -2.93
N ILE A 19 -2.12 -12.74 -4.15
CA ILE A 19 -2.44 -11.34 -4.41
C ILE A 19 -3.90 -11.29 -4.88
N ARG A 20 -4.70 -10.47 -4.21
CA ARG A 20 -6.12 -10.29 -4.50
C ARG A 20 -6.30 -9.44 -5.76
N TYR A 21 -5.60 -8.32 -5.84
CA TYR A 21 -5.50 -7.45 -7.01
C TYR A 21 -4.39 -6.41 -6.80
N TYR A 22 -4.03 -5.73 -7.89
CA TYR A 22 -3.27 -4.50 -7.82
C TYR A 22 -4.19 -3.33 -8.14
N TRP A 23 -3.85 -2.16 -7.63
CA TRP A 23 -4.43 -0.93 -8.13
C TRP A 23 -3.39 0.17 -8.18
N VAL A 24 -3.58 1.10 -9.11
CA VAL A 24 -2.79 2.31 -9.23
C VAL A 24 -3.71 3.50 -9.15
N PHE A 25 -3.19 4.59 -8.59
CA PHE A 25 -3.89 5.85 -8.48
C PHE A 25 -2.94 6.98 -8.85
N LYS A 26 -3.45 7.95 -9.60
CA LYS A 26 -2.76 9.19 -9.91
C LYS A 26 -3.72 10.38 -9.84
N SER A 27 -3.33 11.42 -9.11
CA SER A 27 -4.05 12.68 -9.03
C SER A 27 -3.10 13.83 -8.76
N ASN A 28 -3.38 14.98 -9.37
CA ASN A 28 -2.70 16.23 -9.03
C ASN A 28 -3.51 17.08 -8.03
N ARG A 29 -4.71 16.65 -7.66
CA ARG A 29 -5.57 17.32 -6.69
C ARG A 29 -5.32 16.76 -5.29
N PRO A 30 -5.56 17.55 -4.22
CA PRO A 30 -5.59 17.02 -2.88
C PRO A 30 -6.53 15.81 -2.77
N LEU A 31 -6.08 14.79 -2.05
CA LEU A 31 -6.88 13.63 -1.71
C LEU A 31 -7.44 13.82 -0.30
N ASP A 32 -8.75 13.60 -0.17
CA ASP A 32 -9.47 13.45 1.09
C ASP A 32 -10.44 12.29 0.92
N ALA A 33 -10.05 11.10 1.40
CA ALA A 33 -10.80 9.88 1.22
C ALA A 33 -11.03 9.17 2.55
N PHE A 34 -12.29 8.87 2.87
CA PHE A 34 -12.63 8.00 4.00
C PHE A 34 -12.72 6.55 3.55
N THR A 35 -11.99 5.66 4.23
CA THR A 35 -11.83 4.25 3.84
C THR A 35 -12.28 3.30 4.94
N TYR A 36 -12.70 2.09 4.52
CA TYR A 36 -13.15 1.03 5.43
C TYR A 36 -12.21 -0.18 5.36
N PRO A 37 -11.95 -0.85 6.49
CA PRO A 37 -11.04 -1.98 6.54
C PRO A 37 -11.61 -3.18 5.77
N ILE A 38 -10.80 -3.76 4.88
CA ILE A 38 -11.16 -4.97 4.12
C ILE A 38 -10.42 -6.23 4.63
N GLY A 39 -9.65 -6.10 5.72
CA GLY A 39 -8.85 -7.19 6.30
C GLY A 39 -7.69 -7.69 5.44
N CYS A 40 -7.33 -6.96 4.38
CA CYS A 40 -6.28 -7.33 3.44
C CYS A 40 -5.05 -6.43 3.64
N PRO A 41 -3.87 -6.98 3.97
CA PRO A 41 -2.65 -6.20 4.08
C PRO A 41 -2.14 -5.78 2.69
N GLN A 42 -1.33 -4.73 2.64
CA GLN A 42 -0.91 -4.09 1.42
C GLN A 42 0.58 -3.74 1.43
N ILE A 43 1.20 -3.81 0.25
CA ILE A 43 2.47 -3.14 -0.01
C ILE A 43 2.19 -1.97 -0.95
N ILE A 44 2.60 -0.78 -0.54
CA ILE A 44 2.29 0.48 -1.21
C ILE A 44 3.60 1.13 -1.66
N PHE A 45 3.67 1.50 -2.93
CA PHE A 45 4.78 2.25 -3.53
C PHE A 45 4.28 3.64 -3.91
N HIS A 46 4.60 4.66 -3.12
CA HIS A 46 4.31 6.05 -3.44
C HIS A 46 5.40 6.60 -4.37
N LYS A 47 5.04 6.83 -5.63
CA LYS A 47 5.94 7.42 -6.62
C LYS A 47 6.03 8.95 -6.49
N GLN A 48 5.01 9.56 -5.88
CA GLN A 48 4.97 10.98 -5.54
C GLN A 48 4.56 11.14 -4.05
N THR A 49 3.74 12.15 -3.70
CA THR A 49 3.36 12.47 -2.32
C THR A 49 2.73 11.26 -1.62
N PRO A 50 3.30 10.77 -0.50
CA PRO A 50 2.69 9.72 0.31
C PRO A 50 1.43 10.17 1.04
N LEU A 51 0.62 9.22 1.48
CA LEU A 51 -0.61 9.52 2.21
C LEU A 51 -0.32 9.80 3.69
N TYR A 52 -1.14 10.66 4.28
CA TYR A 52 -1.22 10.89 5.71
C TYR A 52 -2.49 10.28 6.28
N ILE A 53 -2.35 9.57 7.40
CA ILE A 53 -3.43 8.90 8.13
C ILE A 53 -3.54 9.54 9.52
N PRO A 54 -4.57 10.35 9.79
CA PRO A 54 -4.70 11.07 11.06
C PRO A 54 -5.03 10.14 12.22
N GLU A 55 -5.76 9.04 12.00
CA GLU A 55 -6.10 8.08 13.06
C GLU A 55 -4.88 7.38 13.64
N LEU A 56 -3.81 7.27 12.86
CA LEU A 56 -2.51 6.76 13.30
C LEU A 56 -1.51 7.89 13.60
N ASN A 57 -1.82 9.13 13.22
CA ASN A 57 -0.89 10.25 13.18
C ASN A 57 0.43 9.89 12.45
N VAL A 58 0.29 9.25 11.28
CA VAL A 58 1.42 8.73 10.49
C VAL A 58 1.30 9.17 9.04
N THR A 59 2.40 9.68 8.49
CA THR A 59 2.59 9.77 7.04
C THR A 59 3.27 8.49 6.55
N GLN A 60 2.67 7.84 5.57
CA GLN A 60 3.24 6.65 4.94
C GLN A 60 4.61 6.95 4.34
N HIS A 61 5.49 5.96 4.32
CA HIS A 61 6.79 6.05 3.68
C HIS A 61 6.67 5.82 2.17
N LYS A 62 7.70 6.21 1.41
CA LYS A 62 7.75 5.98 -0.05
C LYS A 62 7.48 4.51 -0.43
N LEU A 63 8.01 3.59 0.36
CA LEU A 63 7.66 2.18 0.35
C LEU A 63 7.04 1.85 1.71
N THR A 64 5.78 1.44 1.72
CA THR A 64 5.02 1.17 2.95
C THR A 64 4.45 -0.24 2.96
N ILE A 65 4.53 -0.86 4.14
CA ILE A 65 3.84 -2.09 4.50
C ILE A 65 2.66 -1.67 5.37
N SER A 66 1.47 -1.70 4.78
CA SER A 66 0.22 -1.47 5.49
C SER A 66 -0.30 -2.82 5.95
N GLY A 67 -0.36 -3.04 7.26
CA GLY A 67 -0.85 -4.30 7.78
C GLY A 67 -2.37 -4.42 7.71
N GLN A 68 -2.90 -5.47 8.34
CA GLN A 68 -4.35 -5.58 8.50
C GLN A 68 -4.81 -4.53 9.51
N VAL A 69 -5.83 -3.77 9.12
CA VAL A 69 -6.48 -2.77 9.97
C VAL A 69 -7.88 -3.21 10.39
N ASN A 70 -8.32 -2.81 11.58
CA ASN A 70 -9.68 -3.06 12.08
C ASN A 70 -10.50 -1.78 12.31
N PHE A 71 -10.02 -0.64 11.85
CA PHE A 71 -10.67 0.66 11.96
C PHE A 71 -10.79 1.32 10.58
N SER A 72 -11.78 2.19 10.44
CA SER A 72 -11.89 3.09 9.28
C SER A 72 -10.94 4.26 9.45
N SER A 73 -10.40 4.78 8.34
CA SER A 73 -9.44 5.89 8.39
C SER A 73 -9.63 6.87 7.25
N HIS A 74 -9.31 8.14 7.53
CA HIS A 74 -9.15 9.15 6.51
C HIS A 74 -7.76 9.02 5.88
N LEU A 75 -7.67 9.26 4.58
CA LEU A 75 -6.43 9.31 3.82
C LEU A 75 -6.30 10.68 3.17
N TYR A 76 -5.27 11.41 3.57
CA TYR A 76 -4.97 12.74 3.08
C TYR A 76 -3.72 12.77 2.22
N ALA A 77 -3.71 13.61 1.20
CA ALA A 77 -2.49 14.04 0.52
C ALA A 77 -2.71 15.43 -0.09
N ASP A 78 -1.71 16.30 -0.05
CA ASP A 78 -1.82 17.69 -0.55
C ASP A 78 -1.76 17.81 -2.08
N GLY A 79 -1.98 16.70 -2.79
CA GLY A 79 -1.90 16.58 -4.23
C GLY A 79 -0.60 15.97 -4.73
N ASN A 80 -0.50 15.84 -6.06
CA ASN A 80 0.58 15.10 -6.73
C ASN A 80 0.77 13.72 -6.10
N THR A 81 -0.30 12.94 -6.04
CA THR A 81 -0.30 11.58 -5.55
C THR A 81 -0.17 10.65 -6.74
N GLU A 82 0.83 9.78 -6.72
CA GLU A 82 0.94 8.65 -7.64
C GLU A 82 1.39 7.45 -6.83
N MET A 83 0.63 6.36 -6.85
CA MET A 83 0.95 5.16 -6.09
C MET A 83 0.56 3.87 -6.81
N ILE A 84 1.31 2.82 -6.52
CA ILE A 84 1.02 1.44 -6.93
C ILE A 84 0.80 0.65 -5.64
N VAL A 85 -0.31 -0.08 -5.57
CA VAL A 85 -0.68 -0.86 -4.39
C VAL A 85 -0.87 -2.32 -4.75
N VAL A 86 -0.18 -3.18 -4.01
CA VAL A 86 -0.35 -4.63 -4.04
C VAL A 86 -1.26 -5.01 -2.88
N VAL A 87 -2.47 -5.52 -3.17
CA VAL A 87 -3.40 -5.97 -2.14
C VAL A 87 -3.29 -7.48 -2.01
N PHE A 88 -2.83 -7.96 -0.86
CA PHE A 88 -2.66 -9.37 -0.56
C PHE A 88 -3.97 -9.98 -0.03
N HIS A 89 -4.11 -11.29 -0.17
CA HIS A 89 -5.08 -12.01 0.66
C HIS A 89 -4.68 -11.90 2.14
N PRO A 90 -5.64 -12.00 3.10
CA PRO A 90 -5.38 -11.75 4.51
C PRO A 90 -4.14 -12.47 5.11
N HIS A 91 -3.85 -13.68 4.64
CA HIS A 91 -2.83 -14.56 5.19
C HIS A 91 -1.53 -14.64 4.36
N SER A 92 -1.45 -13.99 3.20
CA SER A 92 -0.42 -14.34 2.20
C SER A 92 0.80 -13.43 2.19
N MET A 93 0.73 -12.21 2.75
CA MET A 93 1.85 -11.25 2.71
C MET A 93 3.12 -11.81 3.40
N SER A 94 2.95 -12.60 4.46
CA SER A 94 4.04 -13.24 5.19
C SER A 94 4.90 -14.15 4.31
N MET A 95 4.32 -14.77 3.27
CA MET A 95 5.05 -15.63 2.32
C MET A 95 6.04 -14.83 1.46
N PHE A 96 5.83 -13.53 1.29
CA PHE A 96 6.70 -12.65 0.48
C PHE A 96 7.74 -11.94 1.33
N LEU A 97 7.38 -11.59 2.56
CA LEU A 97 8.25 -10.83 3.45
C LEU A 97 9.09 -11.73 4.37
N ASN A 98 8.69 -13.00 4.54
CA ASN A 98 9.21 -13.91 5.58
C ASN A 98 9.08 -13.33 6.99
N ILE A 99 7.98 -12.59 7.24
CA ILE A 99 7.67 -11.93 8.52
C ILE A 99 6.19 -12.20 8.82
N PRO A 100 5.81 -12.56 10.07
CA PRO A 100 4.42 -12.74 10.45
C PRO A 100 3.58 -11.48 10.21
N THR A 101 2.47 -11.60 9.48
CA THR A 101 1.56 -10.47 9.17
C THR A 101 1.03 -9.76 10.42
N SER A 102 0.90 -10.50 11.54
CA SER A 102 0.42 -9.97 12.82
C SER A 102 1.33 -8.87 13.39
N LEU A 103 2.62 -8.84 13.03
CA LEU A 103 3.54 -7.78 13.47
C LEU A 103 3.20 -6.42 12.85
N PHE A 104 2.48 -6.41 11.73
CA PHE A 104 2.02 -5.19 11.06
C PHE A 104 0.59 -4.80 11.44
N TYR A 105 -0.07 -5.54 12.33
CA TYR A 105 -1.46 -5.27 12.68
C TYR A 105 -1.67 -3.84 13.18
N ASN A 106 -2.61 -3.11 12.56
CA ASN A 106 -2.88 -1.70 12.80
C ASN A 106 -1.64 -0.78 12.66
N GLN A 107 -0.68 -1.14 11.80
CA GLN A 107 0.54 -0.36 11.58
C GLN A 107 0.81 -0.07 10.10
N GLU A 108 1.41 1.09 9.89
CA GLU A 108 2.04 1.50 8.64
C GLU A 108 3.55 1.50 8.87
N VAL A 109 4.27 0.56 8.27
CA VAL A 109 5.71 0.37 8.49
C VAL A 109 6.48 0.67 7.22
N SER A 110 7.64 1.33 7.34
CA SER A 110 8.55 1.49 6.20
C SER A 110 8.97 0.13 5.66
N GLY A 111 8.76 -0.14 4.38
CA GLY A 111 9.26 -1.40 3.80
C GLY A 111 10.79 -1.48 3.78
N TYR A 112 11.49 -0.34 3.83
CA TYR A 112 12.95 -0.31 3.94
C TYR A 112 13.44 -0.78 5.31
N SER A 113 12.66 -0.60 6.39
CA SER A 113 13.06 -1.06 7.72
C SER A 113 12.95 -2.58 7.89
N LEU A 114 12.40 -3.30 6.91
CA LEU A 114 12.38 -4.76 6.89
C LEU A 114 13.70 -5.38 6.42
N GLU A 115 14.63 -4.58 5.88
CA GLU A 115 15.92 -5.04 5.32
C GLU A 115 15.78 -6.17 4.28
N ASN A 116 14.60 -6.29 3.65
CA ASN A 116 14.31 -7.30 2.65
C ASN A 116 14.92 -6.89 1.30
N LYS A 117 16.00 -7.57 0.90
CA LYS A 117 16.76 -7.25 -0.33
C LYS A 117 15.89 -7.28 -1.58
N SER A 118 15.09 -8.33 -1.78
CA SER A 118 14.24 -8.48 -2.96
C SER A 118 13.15 -7.40 -3.04
N LEU A 119 12.59 -7.00 -1.90
CA LEU A 119 11.62 -5.90 -1.83
C LEU A 119 12.29 -4.56 -2.16
N ASN A 120 13.49 -4.31 -1.64
CA ASN A 120 14.24 -3.09 -1.92
C ASN A 120 14.63 -3.01 -3.42
N GLU A 121 15.09 -4.11 -4.02
CA GLU A 121 15.37 -4.20 -5.45
C GLU A 121 14.11 -3.93 -6.29
N LEU A 122 12.96 -4.47 -5.88
CA LEU A 122 11.68 -4.19 -6.54
C LEU A 122 11.32 -2.71 -6.45
N ALA A 123 11.47 -2.10 -5.27
CA ALA A 123 11.22 -0.67 -5.06
C ALA A 123 12.13 0.19 -5.95
N THR A 124 13.42 -0.15 -6.07
CA THR A 124 14.35 0.53 -6.98
C THR A 124 13.95 0.45 -8.45
N ARG A 125 13.28 -0.63 -8.87
CA ARG A 125 12.78 -0.76 -10.26
C ARG A 125 11.48 0.01 -10.52
N ILE A 126 10.73 0.35 -9.48
CA ILE A 126 9.45 1.06 -9.56
C ILE A 126 9.66 2.58 -9.57
N PHE A 127 10.65 3.06 -8.81
CA PHE A 127 10.98 4.48 -8.67
C PHE A 127 11.96 4.95 -9.74
#